data_AF-A0A951TDX6-F1
#
_entry.id   AF-A0A951TDX6-F1
#
_cell.length_a   1.000
_cell.length_b   1.000
_cell.length_c   1.000
_cell.angle_alpha   90.00
_cell.angle_beta   90.00
_cell.angle_gamma   90.00
#
_symmetry.space_group_name_H-M   'P 1'
#
loop_
_entity.id
_entity.type
_entity.pdbx_description
1 polymer ?
#
loop_
_entity_poly.entity_id
_entity_poly.type
_entity_poly.pdbx_seq_one_letter_code
_entity_poly.pdbx_strand_id
1 'polypeptide(L)' 'MKKVFYVAAILGVASLTSCVKTWDCKCTSTNAYVTASNKVTAKKKDAKAACDSWQTTYKQYDPNATCELK' A
#
# COMPACT_ATOMS: atom_id res chain seq x y z
N MET A 1 -27.46 40.97 -0.12
CA MET A 1 -26.10 40.44 0.10
C MET A 1 -26.12 39.07 0.82
N LYS A 2 -26.84 38.07 0.28
CA LYS A 2 -27.06 36.76 0.95
C LYS A 2 -26.73 35.54 0.09
N LYS A 3 -26.15 35.76 -1.09
CA LYS A 3 -25.87 34.71 -2.09
C LYS A 3 -24.43 34.22 -2.08
N VAL A 4 -23.54 34.84 -1.29
CA VAL A 4 -22.10 34.56 -1.29
C VAL A 4 -21.75 33.35 -0.41
N PHE A 5 -22.63 32.95 0.51
CA PHE A 5 -22.37 31.83 1.42
C PHE A 5 -22.47 30.44 0.78
N TYR A 6 -23.10 30.30 -0.40
CA TYR A 6 -23.27 28.98 -1.03
C TYR A 6 -22.04 28.50 -1.82
N VAL A 7 -21.12 29.39 -2.18
CA VAL A 7 -19.96 29.03 -3.02
C VAL A 7 -18.80 28.45 -2.19
N ALA A 8 -18.74 28.75 -0.89
CA ALA A 8 -17.69 28.24 0.00
C ALA A 8 -17.85 26.75 0.37
N ALA A 9 -19.06 26.18 0.25
CA ALA A 9 -19.33 24.79 0.63
C ALA A 9 -18.86 23.76 -0.42
N ILE A 10 -18.64 24.17 -1.67
CA ILE A 10 -18.35 23.25 -2.78
C ILE A 10 -16.85 22.90 -2.87
N LEU A 11 -15.98 23.71 -2.29
CA LEU A 11 -14.52 23.49 -2.31
C LEU A 11 -14.02 22.51 -1.23
N GLY A 12 -14.87 22.09 -0.29
CA GLY A 12 -14.48 21.21 0.82
C GLY A 12 -14.39 19.71 0.50
N VAL A 13 -14.87 19.27 -0.67
CA VAL A 13 -15.03 17.84 -1.00
C VAL A 13 -13.85 17.28 -1.82
N ALA A 14 -12.96 18.14 -2.33
CA ALA A 14 -11.88 17.72 -3.24
C ALA A 14 -10.62 17.17 -2.56
N SER A 15 -10.51 17.22 -1.22
CA SER A 15 -9.28 16.85 -0.49
C SER A 15 -9.22 15.40 0.02
N LEU A 16 -10.21 14.56 -0.29
CA LEU A 16 -10.15 13.11 -0.05
C LEU A 16 -9.54 12.35 -1.22
N THR A 17 -8.60 12.96 -1.97
CA THR A 17 -7.61 12.18 -2.71
C THR A 17 -6.78 11.43 -1.66
N SER A 18 -7.31 10.31 -1.17
CA SER A 18 -6.56 9.38 -0.35
C SER A 18 -5.25 9.15 -1.08
N CYS A 19 -4.14 9.63 -0.53
CA CYS A 19 -2.81 9.53 -1.12
C CYS A 19 -2.43 8.04 -1.22
N VAL A 20 -2.95 7.39 -2.24
CA VAL A 20 -2.58 6.05 -2.64
C VAL A 20 -1.29 6.20 -3.43
N LYS A 21 -0.27 5.47 -3.00
CA LYS A 21 1.01 5.40 -3.68
C LYS A 21 1.19 3.95 -4.12
N THR A 22 1.85 3.75 -5.24
CA THR A 22 2.35 2.43 -5.62
C THR A 22 3.57 2.11 -4.77
N TRP A 23 3.48 1.04 -4.00
CA TRP A 23 4.56 0.48 -3.18
C TRP A 23 5.02 -0.84 -3.80
N ASP A 24 6.30 -1.14 -3.63
CA ASP A 24 6.91 -2.39 -4.08
C ASP A 24 7.17 -3.28 -2.87
N CYS A 25 6.52 -4.44 -2.79
CA CYS A 25 6.84 -5.45 -1.78
C CYS A 25 7.88 -6.41 -2.35
N LYS A 26 9.11 -6.34 -1.86
CA LYS A 26 10.19 -7.27 -2.21
C LYS A 26 10.27 -8.39 -1.20
N CYS A 27 10.02 -9.61 -1.64
CA CYS A 27 10.16 -10.81 -0.84
C CYS A 27 11.42 -11.57 -1.23
N THR A 28 12.26 -11.87 -0.25
CA THR A 28 13.49 -12.66 -0.38
C THR A 28 13.35 -13.97 0.39
N SER A 29 13.68 -15.08 -0.26
CA SER A 29 13.77 -16.42 0.32
C SER A 29 15.24 -16.85 0.36
N THR A 30 15.59 -17.65 1.37
CA THR A 30 16.95 -18.19 1.53
C THR A 30 17.16 -19.45 0.69
N ASN A 31 16.08 -20.21 0.46
CA ASN A 31 16.12 -21.48 -0.26
C ASN A 31 15.99 -21.34 -1.78
N ALA A 32 15.35 -20.27 -2.23
CA ALA A 32 15.31 -19.89 -3.62
C ALA A 32 15.85 -18.46 -3.68
N TYR A 33 16.96 -18.22 -4.39
CA TYR A 33 17.47 -16.88 -4.71
C TYR A 33 16.48 -16.07 -5.61
N VAL A 34 15.19 -16.28 -5.44
CA VAL A 34 14.07 -15.69 -6.15
C VAL A 34 13.58 -14.52 -5.32
N THR A 35 13.89 -13.33 -5.80
CA THR A 35 13.30 -12.09 -5.26
C THR A 35 11.97 -11.88 -5.95
N ALA A 36 10.86 -12.21 -5.28
CA ALA A 36 9.53 -11.89 -5.79
C ALA A 36 9.24 -10.42 -5.49
N SER A 37 8.86 -9.64 -6.51
CA SER A 37 8.48 -8.23 -6.34
C SER A 37 7.03 -8.05 -6.76
N ASN A 38 6.17 -7.71 -5.80
CA ASN A 38 4.75 -7.45 -6.03
C ASN A 38 4.45 -5.97 -5.80
N LYS A 39 3.75 -5.34 -6.73
CA LYS A 39 3.34 -3.93 -6.62
C LYS A 39 1.94 -3.82 -6.03
N VAL A 40 1.73 -2.86 -5.15
CA VAL A 40 0.41 -2.55 -4.58
C VAL A 40 0.19 -1.04 -4.54
N THR A 41 -0.90 -0.59 -5.15
CA THR A 41 -1.31 0.83 -5.11
C THR A 41 -2.35 1.01 -4.03
N ALA A 42 -1.91 1.49 -2.87
CA ALA A 42 -2.77 1.69 -1.71
C ALA A 42 -2.18 2.72 -0.75
N LYS A 43 -2.91 3.04 0.32
CA LYS A 43 -2.34 3.77 1.46
C LYS A 43 -1.22 2.92 2.05
N LYS A 44 -0.18 3.56 2.61
CA LYS A 44 0.98 2.87 3.19
C LYS A 44 0.60 1.75 4.17
N LYS A 45 -0.42 1.98 5.01
CA LYS A 45 -0.98 0.99 5.94
C LYS A 45 -1.46 -0.27 5.21
N ASP A 46 -2.30 -0.08 4.19
CA ASP A 46 -2.94 -1.18 3.48
C ASP A 46 -1.94 -1.91 2.59
N ALA A 47 -0.99 -1.16 1.99
CA ALA A 47 0.14 -1.72 1.27
C ALA A 47 1.05 -2.58 2.17
N LYS A 48 1.32 -2.13 3.40
CA LYS A 48 2.05 -2.92 4.39
C LYS A 48 1.28 -4.17 4.79
N ALA A 49 -0.02 -4.07 5.06
CA ALA A 49 -0.84 -5.24 5.39
C ALA A 49 -0.83 -6.28 4.25
N ALA A 50 -0.91 -5.84 2.99
CA ALA A 50 -0.78 -6.73 1.83
C ALA A 50 0.59 -7.40 1.76
N CYS A 51 1.67 -6.64 1.99
CA CYS A 51 3.04 -7.16 1.98
C CYS A 51 3.29 -8.16 3.13
N ASP A 52 2.76 -7.89 4.32
CA ASP A 52 2.84 -8.79 5.48
C ASP A 52 2.04 -10.09 5.25
N SER A 53 0.90 -10.00 4.55
CA SER A 53 0.13 -11.17 4.12
C SER A 53 0.93 -12.03 3.15
N TRP A 54 1.58 -11.42 2.15
CA TRP A 54 2.45 -12.17 1.23
C TRP A 54 3.62 -12.82 1.96
N GLN A 55 4.26 -12.13 2.91
CA GLN A 55 5.31 -12.73 3.73
C GLN A 55 4.82 -13.97 4.46
N THR A 56 3.61 -13.93 5.00
CA THR A 56 3.02 -15.08 5.68
C THR A 56 2.87 -16.26 4.73
N THR A 57 2.40 -16.02 3.50
CA THR A 57 2.32 -17.05 2.45
C THR A 57 3.70 -17.58 2.07
N TYR A 58 4.69 -16.72 1.84
CA TYR A 58 6.05 -17.17 1.52
C TYR A 58 6.68 -17.96 2.67
N LYS A 59 6.38 -17.60 3.93
CA LYS A 59 6.81 -18.32 5.12
C LYS A 59 6.25 -19.74 5.24
N GLN A 60 5.16 -20.06 4.53
CA GLN A 60 4.66 -21.43 4.45
C GLN A 60 5.60 -22.35 3.63
N TYR A 61 6.36 -21.77 2.70
CA TYR A 61 7.29 -22.51 1.83
C TYR A 61 8.75 -22.38 2.27
N ASP A 62 9.14 -21.21 2.78
CA ASP A 62 10.45 -20.96 3.38
C ASP A 62 10.27 -20.16 4.67
N PRO A 63 10.47 -20.75 5.86
CA PRO A 63 10.28 -20.06 7.14
C PRO A 63 11.17 -18.82 7.31
N ASN A 64 12.27 -18.74 6.56
CA ASN A 64 13.18 -17.60 6.55
C ASN A 64 12.80 -16.52 5.52
N ALA A 65 11.67 -16.67 4.82
CA ALA A 65 11.21 -15.67 3.87
C ALA A 65 10.89 -14.34 4.56
N THR A 66 11.44 -13.25 4.01
CA THR A 66 11.24 -11.88 4.50
C THR A 66 10.70 -11.02 3.37
N CYS A 67 9.69 -10.20 3.65
CA CYS A 67 9.15 -9.24 2.69
C CYS A 67 9.26 -7.81 3.22
N GLU A 68 9.81 -6.92 2.41
CA GLU A 68 9.95 -5.50 2.73
C GLU A 68 9.13 -4.64 1.77
N LEU A 69 8.36 -3.70 2.34
CA LEU A 69 7.69 -2.66 1.57
C LEU A 69 8.69 -1.53 1.23
N LYS A 70 8.89 -1.28 -0.06
CA LYS A 70 9.70 -0.20 -0.65
C LYS A 70 8.80 0.89 -1.23
#